data_AF-A0A8J5ZLP9-F1
#
_entry.id   AF-A0A8J5ZLP9-F1
#
_cell.length_a   1.000
_cell.length_b   1.000
_cell.length_c   1.000
_cell.angle_alpha   90.00
_cell.angle_beta   90.00
_cell.angle_gamma   90.00
#
_symmetry.space_group_name_H-M   'P 1'
#
loop_
_entity.id
_entity.type
_entity.pdbx_description
1 polymer ?
#
loop_
_entity_poly.entity_id
_entity_poly.type
_entity_poly.pdbx_seq_one_letter_code
_entity_poly.pdbx_strand_id
1 'polypeptide(L)'
;MEKDVQELFEDMILSFKISRNALEIWETSNREVVKEKPRVNETSIPSEQLLPVKETSKKNVAILLHFGWRSAFKEVSLPMAHCIITTIEDFSTKVLQQEQNERSSAVSYVIKLFCSDIMEKLDTMLPLALACRDDSFQEIRANFVEACCKVATAVLVRLQERGKEFPSRASLTNMHTLLATAVYVFQHFTQYDNLMKETTKKPIFLVPVQQYQEFINTLQFQVTDYCVRVCATSILQDAESHHWDDYKAFYEGERCSFSLQMWHYFLWALHHDLWTILPPKLSQEIVTEVLEKSLGLLASRYARAHPSYKRTPQIRLDVTTILICTENMLWSICASIQKLLNPHEYIDDKIFKIHTHCNNLFTTTFQHGMDDSTSNTLKPFFKQPLHWLSCISHFYPSLLRTPSAGRLTPEGQLKLLLSQPGCNWNLLLETLLHHDALLLRILLKSS
;
A
#
# COMPACT_ATOMS: atom_id res chain seq x y z
N MET A 1 -6.98 -18.09 26.46
CA MET A 1 -6.32 -18.54 25.22
C MET A 1 -7.33 -18.99 24.18
N GLU A 2 -8.06 -20.11 24.35
CA GLU A 2 -9.04 -20.58 23.33
C GLU A 2 -10.19 -19.59 23.11
N LYS A 3 -10.74 -19.02 24.20
CA LYS A 3 -11.77 -17.97 24.15
C LYS A 3 -11.28 -16.65 23.53
N ASP A 4 -10.03 -16.28 23.78
CA ASP A 4 -9.44 -15.01 23.31
C ASP A 4 -9.00 -15.10 21.84
N VAL A 5 -8.52 -16.26 21.41
CA VAL A 5 -8.29 -16.58 19.99
C VAL A 5 -9.61 -16.57 19.23
N GLN A 6 -10.70 -17.03 19.86
CA GLN A 6 -12.03 -17.01 19.27
C GLN A 6 -12.59 -15.58 19.13
N GLU A 7 -12.35 -14.69 20.09
CA GLU A 7 -12.74 -13.28 20.00
C GLU A 7 -11.95 -12.52 18.91
N LEU A 8 -10.62 -12.71 18.84
CA LEU A 8 -9.80 -12.19 17.74
C LEU A 8 -10.15 -12.80 16.38
N PHE A 9 -10.67 -14.03 16.36
CA PHE A 9 -11.13 -14.71 15.15
C PHE A 9 -12.46 -14.15 14.65
N GLU A 10 -13.38 -13.80 15.54
CA GLU A 10 -14.61 -13.08 15.16
C GLU A 10 -14.28 -11.72 14.54
N ASP A 11 -13.30 -10.99 15.11
CA ASP A 11 -12.78 -9.74 14.54
C ASP A 11 -12.10 -9.94 13.17
N MET A 12 -11.38 -11.06 12.99
CA MET A 12 -10.80 -11.46 11.71
C MET A 12 -11.90 -11.75 10.66
N ILE A 13 -12.96 -12.48 11.03
CA ILE A 13 -14.09 -12.77 10.13
C ILE A 13 -14.85 -11.48 9.77
N LEU A 14 -15.04 -10.57 10.72
CA LEU A 14 -15.69 -9.27 10.50
C LEU A 14 -14.87 -8.39 9.54
N SER A 15 -13.55 -8.32 9.71
CA SER A 15 -12.66 -7.56 8.82
C SER A 15 -12.61 -8.14 7.39
N PHE A 16 -12.62 -9.48 7.24
CA PHE A 16 -12.76 -10.12 5.92
C PHE A 16 -14.14 -9.91 5.27
N LYS A 17 -15.22 -9.82 6.06
CA LYS A 17 -16.57 -9.51 5.55
C LYS A 17 -16.69 -8.05 5.09
N ILE A 18 -16.09 -7.10 5.82
CA ILE A 18 -16.06 -5.68 5.43
C ILE A 18 -15.30 -5.50 4.11
N SER A 19 -14.17 -6.20 3.94
CA SER A 19 -13.40 -6.22 2.69
C SER A 19 -14.18 -6.81 1.51
N ARG A 20 -14.96 -7.88 1.71
CA ARG A 20 -15.84 -8.45 0.67
C ARG A 20 -16.99 -7.54 0.28
N ASN A 21 -17.62 -6.84 1.22
CA ASN A 21 -18.71 -5.93 0.89
C ASN A 21 -18.23 -4.75 0.02
N ALA A 22 -17.01 -4.26 0.23
CA ALA A 22 -16.38 -3.27 -0.65
C ALA A 22 -16.08 -3.84 -2.06
N LEU A 23 -15.79 -5.14 -2.15
CA LEU A 23 -15.53 -5.86 -3.41
C LEU A 23 -16.83 -6.22 -4.16
N GLU A 24 -17.90 -6.58 -3.44
CA GLU A 24 -19.21 -6.89 -4.02
C GLU A 24 -19.90 -5.64 -4.58
N ILE A 25 -19.68 -4.46 -3.98
CA ILE A 25 -20.11 -3.17 -4.53
C ILE A 25 -19.40 -2.86 -5.87
N TRP A 26 -18.21 -3.42 -6.09
CA TRP A 26 -17.48 -3.33 -7.37
C TRP A 26 -17.90 -4.41 -8.38
N GLU A 27 -18.20 -5.64 -7.95
CA GLU A 27 -18.63 -6.71 -8.85
C GLU A 27 -20.09 -6.58 -9.32
N THR A 28 -20.98 -6.02 -8.49
CA THR A 28 -22.40 -5.85 -8.86
C THR A 28 -22.60 -4.85 -10.00
N SER A 29 -21.72 -3.85 -10.10
CA SER A 29 -21.65 -2.93 -11.24
C SER A 29 -21.31 -3.62 -12.58
N ASN A 30 -20.62 -4.77 -12.56
CA ASN A 30 -20.14 -5.45 -13.76
C ASN A 30 -21.11 -6.50 -14.31
N ARG A 31 -22.13 -6.90 -13.53
CA ARG A 31 -23.00 -8.05 -13.88
C ARG A 31 -24.32 -7.68 -14.56
N GLU A 32 -24.71 -6.40 -14.60
CA GLU A 32 -25.99 -6.01 -15.21
C GLU A 32 -25.97 -5.85 -16.73
N VAL A 33 -24.81 -5.98 -17.40
CA VAL A 33 -24.71 -5.65 -18.84
C VAL A 33 -24.62 -6.86 -19.79
N VAL A 34 -24.47 -8.10 -19.31
CA VAL A 34 -24.31 -9.25 -20.23
C VAL A 34 -25.22 -10.43 -19.88
N LYS A 35 -26.40 -10.45 -20.50
CA LYS A 35 -27.17 -11.68 -20.73
C LYS A 35 -27.70 -11.71 -22.15
N GLU A 36 -26.97 -12.38 -23.04
CA GLU A 36 -27.57 -13.07 -24.19
C GLU A 36 -26.79 -14.36 -24.50
N LYS A 37 -27.52 -15.49 -24.60
CA LYS A 37 -27.01 -16.86 -24.83
C LYS A 37 -26.91 -17.16 -26.33
N PRO A 38 -25.95 -17.98 -26.81
CA PRO A 38 -26.08 -18.64 -28.10
C PRO A 38 -26.62 -20.08 -27.98
N ARG A 39 -27.47 -20.46 -28.94
CA ARG A 39 -28.11 -21.78 -29.09
C ARG A 39 -27.14 -22.81 -29.70
N VAL A 40 -27.23 -24.03 -29.18
CA VAL A 40 -26.61 -25.27 -29.67
C VAL A 40 -27.42 -25.81 -30.85
N ASN A 41 -26.76 -26.38 -31.86
CA ASN A 41 -27.35 -27.38 -32.74
C ASN A 41 -26.33 -28.50 -33.04
N GLU A 42 -26.70 -29.70 -32.60
CA GLU A 42 -26.08 -30.99 -32.92
C GLU A 42 -26.58 -31.50 -34.30
N THR A 43 -25.79 -32.40 -34.90
CA THR A 43 -26.13 -33.57 -35.75
C THR A 43 -24.93 -33.83 -36.68
N SER A 44 -24.46 -35.04 -36.99
CA SER A 44 -24.69 -36.44 -36.61
C SER A 44 -23.68 -37.27 -37.42
N ILE A 45 -23.05 -38.29 -36.82
CA ILE A 45 -22.15 -39.26 -37.50
C ILE A 45 -23.00 -40.40 -38.13
N PRO A 46 -22.57 -41.06 -39.23
CA PRO A 46 -22.10 -42.46 -39.15
C PRO A 46 -20.89 -42.75 -40.09
N SER A 47 -19.78 -43.37 -39.67
CA SER A 47 -19.47 -44.79 -39.36
C SER A 47 -19.26 -45.71 -40.59
N GLU A 48 -18.30 -46.65 -40.44
CA GLU A 48 -17.85 -47.75 -41.33
C GLU A 48 -16.73 -47.42 -42.35
N GLN A 49 -15.67 -48.20 -42.59
CA GLN A 49 -15.20 -49.51 -42.13
C GLN A 49 -13.71 -49.65 -42.56
N LEU A 50 -12.93 -50.44 -41.82
CA LEU A 50 -11.51 -50.75 -42.07
C LEU A 50 -11.30 -51.68 -43.28
N LEU A 51 -10.33 -51.35 -44.15
CA LEU A 51 -9.52 -52.33 -44.89
C LEU A 51 -8.06 -51.83 -45.01
N PRO A 52 -7.05 -52.70 -44.83
CA PRO A 52 -5.64 -52.32 -44.92
C PRO A 52 -5.05 -52.60 -46.31
N VAL A 53 -3.83 -52.06 -46.53
CA VAL A 53 -2.86 -52.42 -47.59
C VAL A 53 -2.97 -51.63 -48.91
N LYS A 54 -2.07 -50.65 -49.11
CA LYS A 54 -0.80 -50.77 -49.88
C LYS A 54 -0.28 -49.36 -50.22
N GLU A 55 0.89 -49.02 -49.70
CA GLU A 55 1.71 -47.94 -50.24
C GLU A 55 2.13 -48.30 -51.67
N THR A 56 1.61 -47.60 -52.67
CA THR A 56 2.33 -47.37 -53.92
C THR A 56 1.92 -46.02 -54.52
N SER A 57 2.71 -45.01 -54.20
CA SER A 57 3.20 -43.97 -55.12
C SER A 57 2.32 -43.68 -56.35
N LYS A 58 1.48 -42.64 -56.25
CA LYS A 58 1.18 -41.71 -57.36
C LYS A 58 0.39 -40.50 -56.87
N LYS A 59 1.04 -39.33 -56.98
CA LYS A 59 0.48 -37.97 -57.08
C LYS A 59 -0.94 -37.77 -56.50
N ASN A 60 -0.99 -37.36 -55.24
CA ASN A 60 -1.89 -36.28 -54.82
C ASN A 60 -1.04 -35.38 -53.92
N VAL A 61 -0.43 -34.36 -54.53
CA VAL A 61 -0.05 -33.18 -53.78
C VAL A 61 -1.36 -32.67 -53.22
N ALA A 62 -1.62 -32.92 -51.93
CA ALA A 62 -2.59 -32.13 -51.22
C ALA A 62 -2.12 -30.68 -51.41
N ILE A 63 -2.80 -29.94 -52.28
CA ILE A 63 -2.63 -28.51 -52.39
C ILE A 63 -3.16 -28.00 -51.06
N LEU A 64 -2.29 -27.97 -50.06
CA LEU A 64 -2.51 -27.20 -48.86
C LEU A 64 -2.58 -25.77 -49.40
N LEU A 65 -3.79 -25.27 -49.61
CA LEU A 65 -4.01 -23.86 -49.89
C LEU A 65 -3.51 -23.14 -48.64
N HIS A 66 -2.23 -22.77 -48.65
CA HIS A 66 -1.67 -21.79 -47.75
C HIS A 66 -2.36 -20.48 -48.14
N PHE A 67 -3.59 -20.31 -47.64
CA PHE A 67 -4.27 -19.06 -47.76
C PHE A 67 -3.41 -18.06 -46.99
N GLY A 68 -2.70 -17.23 -47.73
CA GLY A 68 -1.83 -16.19 -47.19
C GLY A 68 -2.66 -15.06 -46.61
N TRP A 69 -3.56 -15.37 -45.65
CA TRP A 69 -4.38 -14.37 -44.98
C TRP A 69 -3.50 -13.23 -44.47
N ARG A 70 -2.32 -13.55 -43.93
CA ARG A 70 -1.32 -12.56 -43.51
C ARG A 70 -0.96 -11.58 -44.62
N SER A 71 -0.78 -12.06 -45.85
CA SER A 71 -0.50 -11.24 -47.02
C SER A 71 -1.70 -10.39 -47.43
N ALA A 72 -2.92 -10.91 -47.32
CA ALA A 72 -4.15 -10.14 -47.58
C ALA A 72 -4.36 -9.00 -46.55
N PHE A 73 -3.91 -9.20 -45.31
CA PHE A 73 -4.00 -8.19 -44.25
C PHE A 73 -2.83 -7.18 -44.24
N LYS A 74 -1.75 -7.41 -45.01
CA LYS A 74 -0.63 -6.45 -45.09
C LYS A 74 -1.03 -5.10 -45.70
N GLU A 75 -1.95 -5.09 -46.66
CA GLU A 75 -2.42 -3.81 -47.24
C GLU A 75 -3.32 -3.04 -46.28
N VAL A 76 -3.96 -3.75 -45.34
CA VAL A 76 -4.83 -3.15 -44.32
C VAL A 76 -4.06 -2.79 -43.05
N SER A 77 -2.86 -3.36 -42.84
CA SER A 77 -2.11 -3.19 -41.59
C SER A 77 -1.68 -1.75 -41.32
N LEU A 78 -1.24 -1.02 -42.36
CA LEU A 78 -0.85 0.39 -42.23
C LEU A 78 -2.06 1.30 -41.91
N PRO A 79 -3.18 1.24 -42.66
CA PRO A 79 -4.41 1.94 -42.27
C PRO A 79 -4.91 1.59 -40.87
N MET A 80 -4.84 0.31 -40.49
CA MET A 80 -5.27 -0.17 -39.17
C MET A 80 -4.36 0.37 -38.07
N ALA A 81 -3.04 0.41 -38.29
CA ALA A 81 -2.07 0.98 -37.36
C ALA A 81 -2.30 2.48 -37.15
N HIS A 82 -2.54 3.24 -38.23
CA HIS A 82 -2.90 4.65 -38.13
C HIS A 82 -4.22 4.85 -37.36
N CYS A 83 -5.24 4.03 -37.63
CA CYS A 83 -6.51 4.10 -36.91
C CYS A 83 -6.34 3.88 -35.40
N ILE A 84 -5.43 2.98 -34.98
CA ILE A 84 -5.15 2.74 -33.55
C ILE A 84 -4.60 4.00 -32.89
N ILE A 85 -3.58 4.64 -33.47
CA ILE A 85 -3.03 5.89 -32.94
C ILE A 85 -4.13 6.94 -32.84
N THR A 86 -4.82 7.22 -33.95
CA THR A 86 -5.82 8.30 -33.98
C THR A 86 -6.96 8.04 -33.00
N THR A 87 -7.41 6.80 -32.86
CA THR A 87 -8.51 6.45 -31.93
C THR A 87 -8.08 6.61 -30.47
N ILE A 88 -6.87 6.18 -30.13
CA ILE A 88 -6.33 6.30 -28.77
C ILE A 88 -6.12 7.78 -28.41
N GLU A 89 -5.52 8.55 -29.31
CA GLU A 89 -5.24 9.98 -29.11
C GLU A 89 -6.54 10.80 -29.03
N ASP A 90 -7.49 10.60 -29.95
CA ASP A 90 -8.78 11.30 -29.97
C ASP A 90 -9.61 10.98 -28.72
N PHE A 91 -9.67 9.72 -28.29
CA PHE A 91 -10.35 9.35 -27.05
C PHE A 91 -9.70 10.00 -25.83
N SER A 92 -8.37 9.89 -25.71
CA SER A 92 -7.64 10.43 -24.56
C SER A 92 -7.74 11.95 -24.47
N THR A 93 -7.68 12.65 -25.60
CA THR A 93 -7.83 14.12 -25.63
C THR A 93 -9.25 14.55 -25.25
N LYS A 94 -10.29 13.82 -25.67
CA LYS A 94 -11.68 14.08 -25.24
C LYS A 94 -11.85 13.90 -23.74
N VAL A 95 -11.38 12.79 -23.19
CA VAL A 95 -11.44 12.51 -21.73
C VAL A 95 -10.69 13.59 -20.95
N LEU A 96 -9.48 13.96 -21.40
CA LEU A 96 -8.71 15.04 -20.77
C LEU A 96 -9.37 16.42 -20.93
N GLN A 97 -10.08 16.71 -22.01
CA GLN A 97 -10.81 17.98 -22.13
C GLN A 97 -12.05 18.01 -21.23
N GLN A 98 -12.76 16.88 -21.12
CA GLN A 98 -13.92 16.76 -20.24
C GLN A 98 -13.53 16.98 -18.77
N GLU A 99 -12.47 16.33 -18.30
CA GLU A 99 -11.90 16.53 -16.96
C GLU A 99 -11.62 18.01 -16.66
N GLN A 100 -11.09 18.74 -17.64
CA GLN A 100 -10.75 20.15 -17.47
C GLN A 100 -11.97 21.07 -17.39
N ASN A 101 -13.08 20.68 -18.00
CA ASN A 101 -14.32 21.45 -17.99
C ASN A 101 -15.13 21.21 -16.70
N GLU A 102 -15.01 20.01 -16.11
CA GLU A 102 -15.70 19.61 -14.87
C GLU A 102 -14.96 20.10 -13.60
N ARG A 103 -14.68 21.41 -13.51
CA ARG A 103 -13.98 22.05 -12.36
C ARG A 103 -14.85 22.22 -11.10
N SER A 104 -15.57 21.19 -10.67
CA SER A 104 -16.34 21.24 -9.41
C SER A 104 -15.65 20.50 -8.26
N SER A 105 -16.19 20.65 -7.04
CA SER A 105 -15.68 20.16 -5.74
C SER A 105 -15.38 18.65 -5.64
N ALA A 106 -15.56 17.88 -6.71
CA ALA A 106 -15.29 16.44 -6.79
C ALA A 106 -13.92 16.09 -7.39
N VAL A 107 -12.92 16.98 -7.30
CA VAL A 107 -11.59 16.85 -7.95
C VAL A 107 -10.94 15.47 -7.77
N SER A 108 -11.02 14.85 -6.59
CA SER A 108 -10.50 13.49 -6.33
C SER A 108 -11.22 12.41 -7.18
N TYR A 109 -12.55 12.46 -7.27
CA TYR A 109 -13.33 11.51 -8.08
C TYR A 109 -13.03 11.68 -9.57
N VAL A 110 -12.94 12.92 -10.05
CA VAL A 110 -12.66 13.20 -11.46
C VAL A 110 -11.26 12.70 -11.84
N ILE A 111 -10.23 12.91 -11.00
CA ILE A 111 -8.87 12.42 -11.22
C ILE A 111 -8.84 10.89 -11.40
N LYS A 112 -9.55 10.17 -10.53
CA LYS A 112 -9.62 8.71 -10.58
C LYS A 112 -10.33 8.23 -11.84
N LEU A 113 -11.46 8.85 -12.19
CA LEU A 113 -12.32 8.41 -13.28
C LEU A 113 -11.61 8.54 -14.64
N PHE A 114 -11.01 9.70 -14.93
CA PHE A 114 -10.41 9.92 -16.25
C PHE A 114 -9.23 9.00 -16.54
N CYS A 115 -8.40 8.68 -15.54
CA CYS A 115 -7.28 7.75 -15.71
C CYS A 115 -7.78 6.32 -15.88
N SER A 116 -8.83 5.92 -15.16
CA SER A 116 -9.46 4.61 -15.31
C SER A 116 -9.98 4.43 -16.73
N ASP A 117 -10.74 5.39 -17.25
CA ASP A 117 -11.34 5.35 -18.59
C ASP A 117 -10.28 5.22 -19.69
N ILE A 118 -9.18 5.98 -19.57
CA ILE A 118 -8.07 5.91 -20.54
C ILE A 118 -7.37 4.55 -20.46
N MET A 119 -7.05 4.03 -19.26
CA MET A 119 -6.40 2.73 -19.13
C MET A 119 -7.28 1.60 -19.63
N GLU A 120 -8.58 1.61 -19.33
CA GLU A 120 -9.54 0.62 -19.83
C GLU A 120 -9.58 0.64 -21.36
N LYS A 121 -9.57 1.83 -21.98
CA LYS A 121 -9.51 1.93 -23.44
C LYS A 121 -8.24 1.31 -24.02
N LEU A 122 -7.08 1.53 -23.39
CA LEU A 122 -5.83 0.89 -23.80
C LEU A 122 -5.87 -0.63 -23.64
N ASP A 123 -6.47 -1.12 -22.55
CA ASP A 123 -6.63 -2.55 -22.27
C ASP A 123 -7.46 -3.26 -23.35
N THR A 124 -8.51 -2.60 -23.89
CA THR A 124 -9.29 -3.17 -25.01
C THR A 124 -8.48 -3.37 -26.29
N MET A 125 -7.40 -2.59 -26.49
CA MET A 125 -6.57 -2.63 -27.68
C MET A 125 -5.29 -3.46 -27.49
N LEU A 126 -4.89 -3.74 -26.26
CA LEU A 126 -3.69 -4.51 -25.93
C LEU A 126 -3.67 -5.91 -26.57
N PRO A 127 -4.77 -6.72 -26.59
CA PRO A 127 -4.75 -8.04 -27.21
C PRO A 127 -4.36 -8.02 -28.69
N LEU A 128 -4.76 -6.97 -29.42
CA LEU A 128 -4.40 -6.80 -30.82
C LEU A 128 -2.89 -6.57 -30.96
N ALA A 129 -2.30 -5.70 -30.14
CA ALA A 129 -0.87 -5.46 -30.13
C ALA A 129 -0.06 -6.73 -29.77
N LEU A 130 -0.58 -7.55 -28.85
CA LEU A 130 0.03 -8.83 -28.46
C LEU A 130 -0.08 -9.91 -29.54
N ALA A 131 -1.14 -9.90 -30.36
CA ALA A 131 -1.30 -10.80 -31.48
C ALA A 131 -0.37 -10.43 -32.66
N CYS A 132 -0.01 -9.16 -32.79
CA CYS A 132 0.89 -8.62 -33.82
C CYS A 132 2.39 -8.74 -33.45
N ARG A 133 2.81 -9.87 -32.87
CA ARG A 133 4.23 -10.13 -32.52
C ARG A 133 5.10 -10.50 -33.71
N ASP A 134 4.52 -11.12 -34.73
CA ASP A 134 5.24 -11.58 -35.91
C ASP A 134 5.63 -10.40 -36.82
N ASP A 135 6.77 -10.53 -37.53
CA ASP A 135 7.35 -9.49 -38.40
C ASP A 135 6.37 -8.89 -39.41
N SER A 136 5.33 -9.64 -39.79
CA SER A 136 4.30 -9.20 -40.74
C SER A 136 3.40 -8.06 -40.25
N PHE A 137 3.31 -7.81 -38.93
CA PHE A 137 2.41 -6.80 -38.34
C PHE A 137 3.08 -5.93 -37.28
N GLN A 138 4.41 -5.83 -37.32
CA GLN A 138 5.18 -5.04 -36.36
C GLN A 138 4.75 -3.56 -36.32
N GLU A 139 4.27 -3.02 -37.44
CA GLU A 139 3.77 -1.65 -37.54
C GLU A 139 2.56 -1.38 -36.64
N ILE A 140 1.60 -2.31 -36.54
CA ILE A 140 0.44 -2.21 -35.65
C ILE A 140 0.91 -2.11 -34.19
N ARG A 141 1.86 -2.96 -33.80
CA ARG A 141 2.42 -2.97 -32.46
C ARG A 141 3.23 -1.70 -32.16
N ALA A 142 4.03 -1.22 -33.12
CA ALA A 142 4.81 0.00 -32.97
C ALA A 142 3.90 1.23 -32.78
N ASN A 143 2.84 1.33 -33.59
CA ASN A 143 1.86 2.40 -33.51
C ASN A 143 1.07 2.37 -32.17
N PHE A 144 0.68 1.18 -31.70
CA PHE A 144 0.07 1.04 -30.37
C PHE A 144 1.00 1.51 -29.25
N VAL A 145 2.28 1.11 -29.28
CA VAL A 145 3.29 1.54 -28.30
C VAL A 145 3.48 3.06 -28.35
N GLU A 146 3.56 3.65 -29.54
CA GLU A 146 3.70 5.10 -29.71
C GLU A 146 2.49 5.84 -29.10
N ALA A 147 1.27 5.41 -29.41
CA ALA A 147 0.05 5.98 -28.84
C ALA A 147 0.06 5.90 -27.30
N CYS A 148 0.38 4.73 -26.76
CA CYS A 148 0.52 4.49 -25.34
C CYS A 148 1.51 5.46 -24.68
N CYS A 149 2.70 5.64 -25.26
CA CYS A 149 3.71 6.57 -24.73
C CYS A 149 3.25 8.03 -24.76
N LYS A 150 2.58 8.47 -25.83
CA LYS A 150 2.02 9.82 -25.95
C LYS A 150 0.91 10.05 -24.90
N VAL A 151 0.00 9.10 -24.76
CA VAL A 151 -1.07 9.16 -23.75
C VAL A 151 -0.50 9.16 -22.35
N ALA A 152 0.48 8.29 -22.06
CA ALA A 152 1.15 8.26 -20.76
C ALA A 152 1.74 9.64 -20.39
N THR A 153 2.40 10.27 -21.37
CA THR A 153 2.98 11.62 -21.20
C THR A 153 1.90 12.67 -20.96
N ALA A 154 0.82 12.65 -21.74
CA ALA A 154 -0.29 13.60 -21.60
C ALA A 154 -1.00 13.47 -20.24
N VAL A 155 -1.28 12.23 -19.81
CA VAL A 155 -1.85 11.94 -18.49
C VAL A 155 -0.89 12.40 -17.39
N LEU A 156 0.41 12.15 -17.52
CA LEU A 156 1.40 12.55 -16.52
C LEU A 156 1.43 14.07 -16.34
N VAL A 157 1.46 14.83 -17.45
CA VAL A 157 1.42 16.30 -17.42
C VAL A 157 0.16 16.77 -16.68
N ARG A 158 -0.99 16.16 -16.95
CA ARG A 158 -2.24 16.52 -16.27
C ARG A 158 -2.20 16.23 -14.77
N LEU A 159 -1.68 15.06 -14.38
CA LEU A 159 -1.53 14.71 -12.97
C LEU A 159 -0.54 15.65 -12.25
N GLN A 160 0.53 16.06 -12.92
CA GLN A 160 1.48 17.05 -12.40
C GLN A 160 0.83 18.42 -12.19
N GLU A 161 -0.03 18.87 -13.11
CA GLU A 161 -0.80 20.11 -12.94
C GLU A 161 -1.69 20.06 -11.71
N ARG A 162 -2.41 18.95 -11.50
CA ARG A 162 -3.25 18.73 -10.31
C ARG A 162 -2.41 18.69 -9.03
N GLY A 163 -1.22 18.10 -9.07
CA GLY A 163 -0.30 18.08 -7.93
C GLY A 163 0.15 19.48 -7.46
N LYS A 164 0.26 20.46 -8.37
CA LYS A 164 0.66 21.84 -8.04
C LYS A 164 -0.40 22.60 -7.26
N GLU A 165 -1.65 22.15 -7.26
CA GLU A 165 -2.73 22.80 -6.51
C GLU A 165 -2.59 22.59 -4.99
N PHE A 166 -1.91 21.53 -4.57
CA PHE A 166 -1.64 21.24 -3.16
C PHE A 166 -0.42 22.03 -2.63
N PRO A 167 -0.43 22.51 -1.36
CA PRO A 167 -1.50 22.40 -0.35
C PRO A 167 -2.51 23.56 -0.37
N SER A 168 -2.36 24.52 -1.30
CA SER A 168 -3.08 25.79 -1.25
C SER A 168 -4.57 25.71 -1.64
N ARG A 169 -4.91 24.84 -2.60
CA ARG A 169 -6.25 24.71 -3.20
C ARG A 169 -6.81 23.28 -3.13
N ALA A 170 -5.97 22.31 -2.84
CA ALA A 170 -6.33 20.90 -2.76
C ALA A 170 -6.10 20.35 -1.35
N SER A 171 -6.96 19.40 -0.94
CA SER A 171 -6.85 18.71 0.35
C SER A 171 -5.77 17.61 0.33
N LEU A 172 -5.41 17.10 1.51
CA LEU A 172 -4.54 15.93 1.64
C LEU A 172 -5.15 14.68 0.99
N THR A 173 -6.46 14.49 1.11
CA THR A 173 -7.19 13.38 0.46
C THR A 173 -7.05 13.42 -1.08
N ASN A 174 -7.04 14.61 -1.68
CA ASN A 174 -6.79 14.76 -3.12
C ASN A 174 -5.38 14.29 -3.48
N MET A 175 -4.38 14.56 -2.63
CA MET A 175 -3.01 14.09 -2.85
C MET A 175 -2.88 12.57 -2.69
N HIS A 176 -3.56 11.97 -1.71
CA HIS A 176 -3.61 10.51 -1.59
C HIS A 176 -4.22 9.89 -2.85
N THR A 177 -5.30 10.47 -3.37
CA THR A 177 -5.95 10.00 -4.61
C THR A 177 -5.05 10.17 -5.83
N LEU A 178 -4.36 11.31 -5.93
CA LEU A 178 -3.43 11.59 -7.02
C LEU A 178 -2.26 10.58 -7.02
N LEU A 179 -1.70 10.31 -5.85
CA LEU A 179 -0.66 9.31 -5.66
C LEU A 179 -1.15 7.90 -6.02
N ALA A 180 -2.34 7.50 -5.57
CA ALA A 180 -2.96 6.23 -5.94
C ALA A 180 -3.12 6.09 -7.46
N THR A 181 -3.59 7.16 -8.11
CA THR A 181 -3.82 7.21 -9.55
C THR A 181 -2.50 7.12 -10.33
N ALA A 182 -1.45 7.81 -9.89
CA ALA A 182 -0.13 7.70 -10.49
C ALA A 182 0.43 6.27 -10.37
N VAL A 183 0.27 5.63 -9.20
CA VAL A 183 0.67 4.23 -8.99
C VAL A 183 -0.13 3.27 -9.88
N TYR A 184 -1.44 3.50 -10.03
CA TYR A 184 -2.30 2.71 -10.92
C TYR A 184 -1.81 2.74 -12.37
N VAL A 185 -1.53 3.94 -12.91
CA VAL A 185 -1.02 4.09 -14.28
C VAL A 185 0.39 3.48 -14.43
N PHE A 186 1.26 3.70 -13.45
CA PHE A 186 2.58 3.06 -13.39
C PHE A 186 2.50 1.52 -13.47
N GLN A 187 1.57 0.93 -12.71
CA GLN A 187 1.36 -0.52 -12.71
C GLN A 187 0.87 -1.02 -14.07
N HIS A 188 -0.05 -0.32 -14.73
CA HIS A 188 -0.52 -0.67 -16.07
C HIS A 188 0.63 -0.69 -17.10
N PHE A 189 1.42 0.38 -17.16
CA PHE A 189 2.55 0.42 -18.10
C PHE A 189 3.65 -0.60 -17.75
N THR A 190 3.87 -0.90 -16.48
CA THR A 190 4.77 -1.97 -16.05
C THR A 190 4.26 -3.34 -16.50
N GLN A 191 2.94 -3.58 -16.41
CA GLN A 191 2.33 -4.81 -16.91
C GLN A 191 2.43 -4.91 -18.43
N TYR A 192 2.14 -3.84 -19.18
CA TYR A 192 2.28 -3.83 -20.63
C TYR A 192 3.72 -4.10 -21.06
N ASP A 193 4.69 -3.51 -20.36
CA ASP A 193 6.11 -3.77 -20.58
C ASP A 193 6.47 -5.24 -20.36
N ASN A 194 5.98 -5.84 -19.27
CA ASN A 194 6.19 -7.26 -18.99
C ASN A 194 5.55 -8.20 -20.01
N LEU A 195 4.34 -7.88 -20.48
CA LEU A 195 3.64 -8.68 -21.49
C LEU A 195 4.30 -8.56 -22.86
N MET A 196 4.80 -7.39 -23.22
CA MET A 196 5.40 -7.13 -24.53
C MET A 196 6.93 -7.35 -24.59
N LYS A 197 7.58 -7.64 -23.46
CA LYS A 197 8.99 -8.02 -23.44
C LYS A 197 9.25 -9.24 -24.32
N GLU A 198 10.21 -9.09 -25.23
CA GLU A 198 10.88 -10.21 -25.87
C GLU A 198 12.16 -10.50 -25.10
N THR A 199 12.52 -11.78 -24.94
CA THR A 199 13.53 -12.30 -24.00
C THR A 199 14.93 -11.67 -24.08
N THR A 200 15.22 -10.88 -25.12
CA THR A 200 16.53 -10.25 -25.36
C THR A 200 16.45 -8.73 -25.63
N LYS A 201 15.26 -8.12 -25.61
CA LYS A 201 15.08 -6.70 -25.99
C LYS A 201 14.97 -5.78 -24.77
N LYS A 202 15.38 -4.53 -24.96
CA LYS A 202 15.19 -3.45 -23.96
C LYS A 202 13.70 -3.30 -23.63
N PRO A 203 13.36 -2.85 -22.40
CA PRO A 203 11.97 -2.60 -22.01
C PRO A 203 11.34 -1.57 -22.95
N ILE A 204 10.14 -1.86 -23.44
CA ILE A 204 9.45 -1.06 -24.46
C ILE A 204 8.88 0.22 -23.85
N PHE A 205 8.35 0.14 -22.62
CA PHE A 205 7.80 1.31 -21.91
C PHE A 205 8.74 1.86 -20.85
N LEU A 206 10.06 1.70 -21.04
CA LEU A 206 11.05 2.16 -20.07
C LEU A 206 10.85 3.62 -19.67
N VAL A 207 10.63 4.51 -20.65
CA VAL A 207 10.52 5.96 -20.42
C VAL A 207 9.26 6.31 -19.61
N PRO A 208 8.02 5.92 -20.01
CA PRO A 208 6.85 6.15 -19.18
C PRO A 208 6.99 5.58 -17.76
N VAL A 209 7.48 4.34 -17.62
CA VAL A 209 7.63 3.69 -16.31
C VAL A 209 8.57 4.50 -15.40
N GLN A 210 9.70 4.98 -15.92
CA GLN A 210 10.64 5.81 -15.16
C GLN A 210 10.02 7.16 -14.75
N GLN A 211 9.36 7.84 -15.68
CA GLN A 211 8.75 9.15 -15.40
C GLN A 211 7.66 9.07 -14.33
N TYR A 212 6.80 8.04 -14.39
CA TYR A 212 5.80 7.82 -13.36
C TYR A 212 6.42 7.43 -12.02
N GLN A 213 7.49 6.62 -12.02
CA GLN A 213 8.20 6.29 -10.77
C GLN A 213 8.78 7.54 -10.10
N GLU A 214 9.43 8.42 -10.85
CA GLU A 214 9.96 9.70 -10.34
C GLU A 214 8.84 10.60 -9.80
N PHE A 215 7.70 10.65 -10.51
CA PHE A 215 6.54 11.40 -10.07
C PHE A 215 5.92 10.84 -8.78
N ILE A 216 5.77 9.52 -8.69
CA ILE A 216 5.30 8.82 -7.48
C ILE A 216 6.22 9.14 -6.29
N ASN A 217 7.53 9.06 -6.48
CA ASN A 217 8.50 9.39 -5.44
C ASN A 217 8.36 10.86 -4.97
N THR A 218 8.13 11.78 -5.92
CA THR A 218 7.90 13.20 -5.61
C THR A 218 6.62 13.41 -4.80
N LEU A 219 5.52 12.78 -5.22
CA LEU A 219 4.24 12.85 -4.50
C LEU A 219 4.32 12.22 -3.11
N GLN A 220 4.98 11.06 -2.97
CA GLN A 220 5.22 10.39 -1.69
C GLN A 220 6.00 11.30 -0.74
N PHE A 221 7.07 11.93 -1.23
CA PHE A 221 7.82 12.92 -0.45
C PHE A 221 6.92 14.07 0.00
N GLN A 222 6.15 14.69 -0.93
CA GLN A 222 5.28 15.82 -0.62
C GLN A 222 4.21 15.49 0.44
N VAL A 223 3.57 14.32 0.34
CA VAL A 223 2.57 13.85 1.31
C VAL A 223 3.22 13.65 2.69
N THR A 224 4.35 12.95 2.72
CA THR A 224 5.08 12.66 3.96
C THR A 224 5.55 13.93 4.65
N ASP A 225 6.22 14.80 3.91
CA ASP A 225 6.79 16.07 4.37
C ASP A 225 5.69 17.04 4.85
N TYR A 226 4.53 17.08 4.17
CA TYR A 226 3.37 17.81 4.66
C TYR A 226 2.88 17.27 6.01
N CYS A 227 2.70 15.94 6.15
CA CYS A 227 2.23 15.33 7.39
C CYS A 227 3.21 15.58 8.56
N VAL A 228 4.51 15.44 8.31
CA VAL A 228 5.55 15.74 9.30
C VAL A 228 5.51 17.21 9.72
N ARG A 229 5.34 18.14 8.77
CA ARG A 229 5.17 19.56 9.10
C ARG A 229 3.94 19.82 9.93
N VAL A 230 2.77 19.26 9.58
CA VAL A 230 1.54 19.41 10.37
C VAL A 230 1.75 18.94 11.81
N CYS A 231 2.41 17.79 12.00
CA CYS A 231 2.83 17.33 13.32
C CYS A 231 3.71 18.39 14.02
N ALA A 232 4.78 18.85 13.37
CA ALA A 232 5.79 19.72 13.97
C ALA A 232 5.30 21.13 14.30
N THR A 233 4.47 21.72 13.44
CA THR A 233 4.13 23.15 13.48
C THR A 233 2.71 23.43 13.94
N SER A 234 1.81 22.45 13.91
CA SER A 234 0.40 22.64 14.25
C SER A 234 -0.01 21.76 15.44
N ILE A 235 0.17 20.45 15.34
CA ILE A 235 -0.32 19.50 16.34
C ILE A 235 0.52 19.55 17.62
N LEU A 236 1.85 19.48 17.47
CA LEU A 236 2.77 19.42 18.59
C LEU A 236 3.13 20.81 19.15
N GLN A 237 2.46 21.88 18.71
CA GLN A 237 2.65 23.24 19.21
C GLN A 237 1.52 23.61 20.17
N ASP A 238 1.61 23.12 21.41
CA ASP A 238 0.66 23.47 22.47
C ASP A 238 1.40 24.06 23.67
N ALA A 239 1.28 25.37 23.88
CA ALA A 239 2.06 26.07 24.91
C ALA A 239 1.74 25.56 26.32
N GLU A 240 0.47 25.25 26.60
CA GLU A 240 0.02 24.84 27.93
C GLU A 240 0.53 23.44 28.30
N SER A 241 0.46 22.47 27.37
CA SER A 241 1.02 21.13 27.58
C SER A 241 2.53 21.14 27.77
N HIS A 242 3.26 22.14 27.27
CA HIS A 242 4.73 22.19 27.35
C HIS A 242 5.28 23.14 28.42
N HIS A 243 4.42 23.80 29.21
CA HIS A 243 4.84 24.65 30.33
C HIS A 243 5.14 23.79 31.57
N TRP A 244 6.23 23.01 31.48
CA TRP A 244 6.56 21.98 32.46
C TRP A 244 7.11 22.52 33.78
N ASP A 245 7.62 23.74 33.81
CA ASP A 245 8.14 24.42 35.00
C ASP A 245 7.05 25.09 35.86
N ASP A 246 5.79 25.06 35.41
CA ASP A 246 4.65 25.61 36.15
C ASP A 246 4.54 25.00 37.57
N TYR A 247 4.23 25.85 38.54
CA TYR A 247 3.99 25.46 39.93
C TYR A 247 2.63 24.75 40.11
N LYS A 248 1.70 24.90 39.16
CA LYS A 248 0.41 24.19 39.17
C LYS A 248 0.54 22.80 38.55
N ALA A 249 -0.29 21.86 39.01
CA ALA A 249 -0.44 20.57 38.34
C ALA A 249 -1.17 20.75 37.00
N PHE A 250 -0.81 19.95 35.99
CA PHE A 250 -1.53 19.94 34.72
C PHE A 250 -2.87 19.23 34.88
N TYR A 251 -3.98 19.97 34.71
CA TYR A 251 -5.35 19.42 34.80
C TYR A 251 -5.52 18.41 35.94
N GLU A 252 -4.98 18.75 37.13
CA GLU A 252 -5.07 17.95 38.35
C GLU A 252 -4.51 16.51 38.25
N GLY A 253 -3.71 16.22 37.21
CA GLY A 253 -3.15 14.89 36.95
C GLY A 253 -4.11 13.91 36.28
N GLU A 254 -5.28 14.37 35.82
CA GLU A 254 -6.32 13.50 35.27
C GLU A 254 -6.07 13.10 33.80
N ARG A 255 -5.22 13.82 33.07
CA ARG A 255 -5.15 13.74 31.60
C ARG A 255 -3.73 13.87 31.07
N CYS A 256 -3.47 13.22 29.93
CA CYS A 256 -2.25 13.44 29.15
C CYS A 256 -2.36 14.76 28.36
N SER A 257 -1.21 15.28 27.95
CA SER A 257 -1.08 16.48 27.12
C SER A 257 -1.98 16.42 25.88
N PHE A 258 -2.69 17.52 25.60
CA PHE A 258 -3.66 17.59 24.50
C PHE A 258 -2.98 17.37 23.14
N SER A 259 -1.79 17.94 22.96
CA SER A 259 -0.98 17.78 21.74
C SER A 259 -0.66 16.31 21.42
N LEU A 260 -0.53 15.45 22.43
CA LEU A 260 -0.28 14.02 22.25
C LEU A 260 -1.53 13.26 21.82
N GLN A 261 -2.69 13.62 22.38
CA GLN A 261 -3.97 13.06 21.94
C GLN A 261 -4.19 13.39 20.47
N MET A 262 -4.00 14.65 20.09
CA MET A 262 -4.14 15.09 18.70
C MET A 262 -3.13 14.43 17.76
N TRP A 263 -1.89 14.23 18.20
CA TRP A 263 -0.87 13.49 17.45
C TRP A 263 -1.27 12.04 17.22
N HIS A 264 -1.78 11.36 18.25
CA HIS A 264 -2.28 10.00 18.13
C HIS A 264 -3.46 9.90 17.15
N TYR A 265 -4.46 10.77 17.30
CA TYR A 265 -5.61 10.81 16.39
C TYR A 265 -5.19 11.07 14.94
N PHE A 266 -4.26 12.01 14.72
CA PHE A 266 -3.76 12.32 13.39
C PHE A 266 -3.05 11.13 12.75
N LEU A 267 -2.16 10.43 13.48
CA LEU A 267 -1.48 9.25 12.96
C LEU A 267 -2.44 8.11 12.63
N TRP A 268 -3.46 7.90 13.45
CA TRP A 268 -4.48 6.86 13.19
C TRP A 268 -5.39 7.19 12.02
N ALA A 269 -5.82 8.46 11.90
CA ALA A 269 -6.58 8.92 10.74
C ALA A 269 -5.74 8.78 9.46
N LEU A 270 -4.48 9.21 9.50
CA LEU A 270 -3.55 9.05 8.37
C LEU A 270 -3.38 7.58 7.99
N HIS A 271 -3.17 6.70 8.98
CA HIS A 271 -3.09 5.26 8.75
C HIS A 271 -4.34 4.73 8.05
N HIS A 272 -5.54 5.08 8.55
CA HIS A 272 -6.81 4.65 7.95
C HIS A 272 -6.98 5.15 6.50
N ASP A 273 -6.73 6.43 6.26
CA ASP A 273 -6.86 7.04 4.94
C ASP A 273 -5.89 6.41 3.93
N LEU A 274 -4.63 6.17 4.32
CA LEU A 274 -3.65 5.57 3.43
C LEU A 274 -3.93 4.09 3.18
N TRP A 275 -4.46 3.35 4.16
CA TRP A 275 -4.83 1.94 4.01
C TRP A 275 -6.01 1.75 3.05
N THR A 276 -6.93 2.72 3.01
CA THR A 276 -8.12 2.66 2.15
C THR A 276 -7.83 3.10 0.71
N ILE A 277 -6.81 3.94 0.50
CA ILE A 277 -6.55 4.60 -0.80
C ILE A 277 -5.30 4.06 -1.51
N LEU A 278 -4.21 3.77 -0.79
CA LEU A 278 -2.91 3.45 -1.36
C LEU A 278 -2.55 1.95 -1.24
N PRO A 279 -1.64 1.45 -2.10
CA PRO A 279 -1.13 0.09 -1.96
C PRO A 279 -0.38 -0.13 -0.63
N PRO A 280 -0.55 -1.31 0.01
CA PRO A 280 0.02 -1.67 1.32
C PRO A 280 1.42 -1.15 1.62
N LYS A 281 2.37 -1.44 0.72
CA LYS A 281 3.78 -1.12 0.90
C LYS A 281 4.03 0.38 0.96
N LEU A 282 3.37 1.13 0.07
CA LEU A 282 3.52 2.58 0.01
C LEU A 282 2.89 3.24 1.23
N SER A 283 1.73 2.75 1.67
CA SER A 283 1.07 3.22 2.88
C SER A 283 1.95 3.00 4.12
N GLN A 284 2.54 1.81 4.26
CA GLN A 284 3.48 1.49 5.34
C GLN A 284 4.70 2.42 5.32
N GLU A 285 5.31 2.66 4.16
CA GLU A 285 6.47 3.53 4.03
C GLU A 285 6.19 4.98 4.48
N ILE A 286 5.04 5.54 4.09
CA ILE A 286 4.63 6.90 4.47
C ILE A 286 4.37 6.97 5.98
N VAL A 287 3.54 6.07 6.53
CA VAL A 287 3.22 6.07 7.98
C VAL A 287 4.48 5.86 8.81
N THR A 288 5.37 4.96 8.40
CA THR A 288 6.65 4.73 9.08
C THR A 288 7.48 6.00 9.16
N GLU A 289 7.58 6.75 8.07
CA GLU A 289 8.39 7.96 8.03
C GLU A 289 7.77 9.10 8.84
N VAL A 290 6.45 9.28 8.75
CA VAL A 290 5.74 10.29 9.57
C VAL A 290 5.86 9.95 11.05
N LEU A 291 5.72 8.68 11.43
CA LEU A 291 5.91 8.21 12.81
C LEU A 291 7.35 8.45 13.28
N GLU A 292 8.36 7.99 12.52
CA GLU A 292 9.78 8.16 12.89
C GLU A 292 10.14 9.64 13.10
N LYS A 293 9.80 10.50 12.15
CA LYS A 293 10.13 11.93 12.23
C LYS A 293 9.39 12.63 13.38
N SER A 294 8.09 12.39 13.53
CA SER A 294 7.30 13.04 14.58
C SER A 294 7.65 12.53 15.98
N LEU A 295 7.98 11.24 16.12
CA LEU A 295 8.49 10.66 17.36
C LEU A 295 9.87 11.20 17.70
N GLY A 296 10.75 11.43 16.72
CA GLY A 296 12.04 12.10 16.92
C GLY A 296 11.89 13.50 17.52
N LEU A 297 10.89 14.28 17.08
CA LEU A 297 10.56 15.59 17.67
C LEU A 297 10.13 15.47 19.13
N LEU A 298 9.25 14.50 19.44
CA LEU A 298 8.80 14.23 20.80
C LEU A 298 9.98 13.81 21.68
N ALA A 299 10.77 12.82 21.26
CA ALA A 299 11.94 12.35 21.99
C ALA A 299 12.92 13.49 22.31
N SER A 300 13.22 14.35 21.33
CA SER A 300 14.07 15.52 21.54
C SER A 300 13.47 16.53 22.52
N ARG A 301 12.15 16.72 22.49
CA ARG A 301 11.47 17.68 23.37
C ARG A 301 11.44 17.20 24.82
N TYR A 302 11.01 15.96 25.05
CA TYR A 302 10.94 15.38 26.40
C TYR A 302 12.32 15.15 27.00
N ALA A 303 13.36 14.89 26.21
CA ALA A 303 14.75 14.81 26.71
C ALA A 303 15.28 16.14 27.26
N ARG A 304 14.68 17.28 26.89
CA ARG A 304 15.05 18.62 27.37
C ARG A 304 14.07 19.16 28.42
N ALA A 305 13.12 18.33 28.87
CA ALA A 305 12.14 18.74 29.85
C ALA A 305 12.79 18.98 31.22
N HIS A 306 12.39 20.06 31.89
CA HIS A 306 12.74 20.33 33.28
C HIS A 306 11.45 20.54 34.08
N PRO A 307 10.69 19.47 34.37
CA PRO A 307 9.40 19.61 35.01
C PRO A 307 9.53 20.02 36.47
N SER A 308 8.60 20.86 36.94
CA SER A 308 8.37 21.05 38.36
C SER A 308 7.89 19.75 39.00
N TYR A 309 7.99 19.63 40.33
CA TYR A 309 7.48 18.47 41.06
C TYR A 309 6.00 18.19 40.77
N LYS A 310 5.19 19.25 40.55
CA LYS A 310 3.76 19.13 40.24
C LYS A 310 3.50 18.71 38.79
N ARG A 311 4.47 18.84 37.90
CA ARG A 311 4.40 18.49 36.47
C ARG A 311 5.10 17.18 36.12
N THR A 312 5.90 16.62 37.03
CA THR A 312 6.50 15.28 36.86
C THR A 312 5.48 14.18 36.52
N PRO A 313 4.28 14.12 37.15
CA PRO A 313 3.27 13.12 36.79
C PRO A 313 2.79 13.24 35.33
N GLN A 314 2.63 14.47 34.82
CA GLN A 314 2.25 14.73 33.43
C GLN A 314 3.29 14.14 32.47
N ILE A 315 4.58 14.41 32.67
CA ILE A 315 5.67 13.87 31.82
C ILE A 315 5.65 12.34 31.78
N ARG A 316 5.43 11.68 32.93
CA ARG A 316 5.38 10.21 32.99
C ARG A 316 4.19 9.67 32.20
N LEU A 317 3.02 10.27 32.38
CA LEU A 317 1.81 9.88 31.64
C LEU A 317 1.97 10.10 30.14
N ASP A 318 2.52 11.24 29.75
CA ASP A 318 2.78 11.62 28.38
C ASP A 318 3.74 10.65 27.67
N VAL A 319 4.90 10.37 28.28
CA VAL A 319 5.84 9.40 27.72
C VAL A 319 5.22 8.01 27.62
N THR A 320 4.51 7.56 28.65
CA THR A 320 3.84 6.26 28.63
C THR A 320 2.82 6.19 27.49
N THR A 321 2.06 7.26 27.30
CA THR A 321 1.10 7.39 26.19
C THR A 321 1.80 7.33 24.83
N ILE A 322 2.87 8.09 24.63
CA ILE A 322 3.65 8.08 23.38
C ILE A 322 4.12 6.66 23.05
N LEU A 323 4.67 5.95 24.04
CA LEU A 323 5.20 4.62 23.81
C LEU A 323 4.10 3.59 23.51
N ILE A 324 2.96 3.63 24.21
CA ILE A 324 1.79 2.77 23.92
C ILE A 324 1.25 3.04 22.51
N CYS A 325 1.08 4.32 22.16
CA CYS A 325 0.63 4.71 20.82
C CYS A 325 1.61 4.22 19.73
N THR A 326 2.91 4.32 19.99
CA THR A 326 3.96 3.87 19.06
C THR A 326 3.97 2.34 18.92
N GLU A 327 3.84 1.60 20.02
CA GLU A 327 3.71 0.14 19.98
C GLU A 327 2.54 -0.29 19.11
N ASN A 328 1.37 0.32 19.31
CA ASN A 328 0.18 -0.03 18.53
C ASN A 328 0.38 0.22 17.03
N MET A 329 1.04 1.31 16.65
CA MET A 329 1.34 1.60 15.25
C MET A 329 2.46 0.71 14.68
N LEU A 330 3.41 0.27 15.50
CA LEU A 330 4.52 -0.59 15.04
C LEU A 330 4.03 -1.90 14.41
N TRP A 331 2.93 -2.45 14.91
CA TRP A 331 2.32 -3.66 14.34
C TRP A 331 1.79 -3.45 12.91
N SER A 332 1.34 -2.26 12.54
CA SER A 332 0.85 -2.00 11.18
C SER A 332 1.95 -1.64 10.19
N ILE A 333 3.05 -1.04 10.66
CA ILE A 333 4.16 -0.62 9.79
C ILE A 333 5.24 -1.68 9.59
N CYS A 334 5.34 -2.68 10.47
CA CYS A 334 6.27 -3.78 10.29
C CYS A 334 5.68 -4.87 9.37
N ALA A 335 6.43 -5.24 8.33
CA ALA A 335 6.02 -6.30 7.39
C ALA A 335 6.31 -7.73 7.91
N SER A 336 7.15 -7.85 8.94
CA SER A 336 7.48 -9.12 9.58
C SER A 336 7.85 -8.90 11.03
N ILE A 337 7.81 -9.97 11.79
CA ILE A 337 8.11 -9.88 13.22
C ILE A 337 9.61 -9.72 13.47
N GLN A 338 10.45 -10.25 12.58
CA GLN A 338 11.89 -10.02 12.66
C GLN A 338 12.22 -8.54 12.58
N LYS A 339 11.54 -7.78 11.70
CA LYS A 339 11.72 -6.32 11.61
C LYS A 339 11.23 -5.60 12.87
N LEU A 340 10.16 -6.10 13.50
CA LEU A 340 9.61 -5.52 14.74
C LEU A 340 10.51 -5.76 15.95
N LEU A 341 11.00 -6.99 16.13
CA LEU A 341 11.73 -7.39 17.34
C LEU A 341 13.24 -7.29 17.19
N ASN A 342 13.78 -7.37 15.98
CA ASN A 342 15.21 -7.29 15.76
C ASN A 342 15.52 -6.48 14.49
N PRO A 343 15.14 -5.19 14.47
CA PRO A 343 15.43 -4.34 13.32
C PRO A 343 16.94 -4.17 13.16
N HIS A 344 17.43 -4.33 11.93
CA HIS A 344 18.83 -4.13 11.62
C HIS A 344 19.08 -2.69 11.17
N GLU A 345 20.07 -2.00 11.76
CA GLU A 345 20.31 -0.56 11.53
C GLU A 345 20.43 -0.19 10.05
N TYR A 346 21.09 -1.01 9.22
CA TYR A 346 21.29 -0.72 7.80
C TYR A 346 20.12 -1.13 6.88
N ILE A 347 19.25 -2.04 7.32
CA ILE A 347 18.17 -2.60 6.48
C ILE A 347 16.82 -2.00 6.87
N ASP A 348 16.62 -1.80 8.17
CA ASP A 348 15.38 -1.34 8.80
C ASP A 348 15.60 0.00 9.52
N ASP A 349 16.46 0.87 8.98
CA ASP A 349 16.93 2.14 9.57
C ASP A 349 15.81 2.95 10.26
N LYS A 350 14.67 3.14 9.59
CA LYS A 350 13.53 3.90 10.16
C LYS A 350 12.93 3.20 11.38
N ILE A 351 12.74 1.88 11.33
CA ILE A 351 12.21 1.11 12.46
C ILE A 351 13.23 1.12 13.61
N PHE A 352 14.50 0.92 13.31
CA PHE A 352 15.59 1.00 14.29
C PHE A 352 15.62 2.38 14.98
N LYS A 353 15.44 3.48 14.24
CA LYS A 353 15.31 4.84 14.79
C LYS A 353 14.08 4.99 15.68
N ILE A 354 12.93 4.44 15.30
CA ILE A 354 11.73 4.42 16.14
C ILE A 354 12.03 3.77 17.50
N HIS A 355 12.66 2.59 17.50
CA HIS A 355 13.08 1.91 18.74
C HIS A 355 14.04 2.77 19.56
N THR A 356 15.01 3.43 18.91
CA THR A 356 15.97 4.32 19.56
C THR A 356 15.27 5.51 20.22
N HIS A 357 14.34 6.17 19.52
CA HIS A 357 13.54 7.26 20.08
C HIS A 357 12.69 6.81 21.27
N CYS A 358 12.08 5.62 21.20
CA CYS A 358 11.32 5.05 22.31
C CYS A 358 12.20 4.75 23.53
N ASN A 359 13.40 4.19 23.35
CA ASN A 359 14.33 3.98 24.46
C ASN A 359 14.79 5.31 25.08
N ASN A 360 15.04 6.34 24.27
CA ASN A 360 15.39 7.67 24.75
C ASN A 360 14.23 8.35 25.50
N LEU A 361 12.99 8.14 25.08
CA LEU A 361 11.82 8.60 25.83
C LEU A 361 11.68 7.84 27.14
N PHE A 362 11.89 6.53 27.11
CA PHE A 362 11.81 5.71 28.31
C PHE A 362 12.83 6.16 29.36
N THR A 363 14.09 6.43 28.99
CA THR A 363 15.13 6.88 29.93
C THR A 363 14.78 8.19 30.63
N THR A 364 14.09 9.14 29.98
CA THR A 364 13.72 10.42 30.61
C THR A 364 12.74 10.23 31.77
N THR A 365 11.88 9.22 31.72
CA THR A 365 10.95 8.93 32.83
C THR A 365 11.66 8.50 34.11
N PHE A 366 12.82 7.82 34.01
CA PHE A 366 13.61 7.39 35.16
C PHE A 366 14.45 8.52 35.74
N GLN A 367 14.98 9.41 34.89
CA GLN A 367 15.77 10.57 35.33
C GLN A 367 14.96 11.53 36.20
N HIS A 368 13.65 11.66 35.94
CA HIS A 368 12.75 12.50 36.74
C HIS A 368 12.04 11.73 37.87
N GLY A 369 12.53 10.54 38.23
CA GLY A 369 11.84 9.69 39.19
C GLY A 369 12.66 8.92 40.21
N MET A 370 13.99 8.91 40.11
CA MET A 370 14.85 8.22 41.08
C MET A 370 15.95 9.12 41.63
N ASP A 371 16.32 8.88 42.89
CA ASP A 371 17.51 9.44 43.53
C ASP A 371 18.78 9.00 42.76
N ASP A 372 19.76 9.92 42.67
CA ASP A 372 21.00 9.85 41.86
C ASP A 372 21.80 8.54 42.00
N SER A 373 21.60 7.79 43.08
CA SER A 373 22.31 6.55 43.43
C SER A 373 21.97 5.35 42.52
N THR A 374 20.83 5.36 41.83
CA THR A 374 20.37 4.24 40.96
C THR A 374 20.65 4.46 39.46
N SER A 375 20.97 5.71 39.07
CA SER A 375 21.21 6.10 37.67
C SER A 375 22.41 5.38 37.03
N ASN A 376 23.42 5.01 37.83
CA ASN A 376 24.65 4.37 37.35
C ASN A 376 24.50 2.86 37.08
N THR A 377 23.52 2.20 37.70
CA THR A 377 23.30 0.75 37.58
C THR A 377 22.50 0.36 36.34
N LEU A 378 21.68 1.27 35.80
CA LEU A 378 20.80 1.05 34.65
C LEU A 378 21.44 1.34 33.28
N LYS A 379 22.59 2.03 33.24
CA LYS A 379 23.32 2.38 32.00
C LYS A 379 23.59 1.21 31.01
N PRO A 380 23.85 -0.04 31.44
CA PRO A 380 24.05 -1.16 30.52
C PRO A 380 22.76 -1.65 29.83
N PHE A 381 21.60 -1.48 30.46
CA PHE A 381 20.31 -2.03 30.00
C PHE A 381 19.71 -1.24 28.83
N PHE A 382 20.07 0.04 28.69
CA PHE A 382 19.60 0.91 27.61
C PHE A 382 20.24 0.66 26.24
N LYS A 383 21.15 -0.31 26.13
CA LYS A 383 21.81 -0.68 24.86
C LYS A 383 21.02 -1.69 24.02
N GLN A 384 19.91 -2.21 24.52
CA GLN A 384 19.06 -3.15 23.78
C GLN A 384 17.86 -2.44 23.13
N PRO A 385 17.64 -2.57 21.81
CA PRO A 385 16.60 -1.83 21.08
C PRO A 385 15.16 -2.12 21.54
N LEU A 386 14.93 -3.25 22.22
CA LEU A 386 13.60 -3.68 22.68
C LEU A 386 13.30 -3.39 24.16
N HIS A 387 14.19 -2.71 24.88
CA HIS A 387 14.04 -2.51 26.32
C HIS A 387 12.70 -1.83 26.66
N TRP A 388 12.34 -0.78 25.92
CA TRP A 388 11.09 -0.05 26.10
C TRP A 388 9.84 -0.95 25.95
N LEU A 389 9.82 -1.86 24.96
CA LEU A 389 8.70 -2.80 24.74
C LEU A 389 8.50 -3.75 25.92
N SER A 390 9.60 -4.30 26.44
CA SER A 390 9.55 -5.20 27.60
C SER A 390 8.98 -4.48 28.83
N CYS A 391 9.32 -3.21 29.01
CA CYS A 391 8.89 -2.43 30.15
C CYS A 391 7.41 -2.01 30.07
N ILE A 392 6.87 -1.76 28.87
CA ILE A 392 5.47 -1.35 28.72
C ILE A 392 4.51 -2.52 28.90
N SER A 393 4.98 -3.74 28.72
CA SER A 393 4.23 -4.96 29.04
C SER A 393 3.78 -5.03 30.52
N HIS A 394 4.31 -4.17 31.39
CA HIS A 394 3.88 -3.99 32.78
C HIS A 394 2.70 -3.02 32.95
N PHE A 395 2.41 -2.18 31.96
CA PHE A 395 1.28 -1.23 31.97
C PHE A 395 -0.01 -1.82 31.37
N TYR A 396 0.04 -3.00 30.76
CA TYR A 396 -1.14 -3.73 30.30
C TYR A 396 -1.63 -4.76 31.32
N PRO A 397 -2.94 -5.08 31.33
CA PRO A 397 -3.43 -6.34 31.90
C PRO A 397 -2.66 -7.52 31.32
N SER A 398 -2.39 -8.54 32.13
CA SER A 398 -1.52 -9.69 31.83
C SER A 398 -1.82 -10.48 30.55
N LEU A 399 -2.95 -10.20 29.89
CA LEU A 399 -3.44 -10.82 28.65
C LEU A 399 -2.77 -10.26 27.37
N LEU A 400 -2.27 -9.01 27.39
CA LEU A 400 -1.56 -8.39 26.26
C LEU A 400 -0.04 -8.35 26.46
N ARG A 401 0.46 -8.97 27.54
CA ARG A 401 1.88 -9.04 27.84
C ARG A 401 2.57 -9.87 26.76
N THR A 402 3.30 -9.20 25.87
CA THR A 402 4.29 -9.87 25.02
C THR A 402 5.23 -10.66 25.94
N PRO A 403 5.43 -11.97 25.71
CA PRO A 403 6.28 -12.78 26.57
C PRO A 403 7.69 -12.19 26.56
N SER A 404 8.22 -11.94 27.74
CA SER A 404 9.62 -11.57 27.91
C SER A 404 10.51 -12.67 27.31
N ALA A 405 11.54 -12.26 26.57
CA ALA A 405 12.55 -13.11 25.92
C ALA A 405 12.24 -13.57 24.49
N GLY A 406 12.24 -12.64 23.53
CA GLY A 406 12.73 -12.87 22.15
C GLY A 406 12.08 -13.98 21.32
N ARG A 407 11.00 -14.60 21.79
CA ARG A 407 10.30 -15.72 21.16
C ARG A 407 8.81 -15.43 21.24
N LEU A 408 8.16 -15.37 20.08
CA LEU A 408 6.77 -14.94 20.02
C LEU A 408 5.80 -15.99 20.49
N THR A 409 4.81 -15.50 21.22
CA THR A 409 3.51 -16.10 21.40
C THR A 409 2.73 -16.12 20.07
N PRO A 410 1.94 -17.16 19.77
CA PRO A 410 1.00 -17.20 18.64
C PRO A 410 0.14 -15.92 18.51
N GLU A 411 -0.19 -15.31 19.65
CA GLU A 411 -0.95 -14.07 19.75
C GLU A 411 -0.25 -12.89 19.07
N GLY A 412 1.07 -12.78 19.14
CA GLY A 412 1.84 -11.71 18.50
C GLY A 412 1.87 -11.83 16.98
N GLN A 413 1.90 -13.06 16.45
CA GLN A 413 1.77 -13.32 15.01
C GLN A 413 0.38 -12.95 14.50
N LEU A 414 -0.65 -13.35 15.23
CA LEU A 414 -2.02 -12.98 14.89
C LEU A 414 -2.21 -11.47 14.92
N LYS A 415 -1.70 -10.78 15.96
CA LYS A 415 -1.74 -9.30 16.03
C LYS A 415 -1.05 -8.65 14.83
N LEU A 416 0.13 -9.15 14.43
CA LEU A 416 0.82 -8.63 13.24
C LEU A 416 -0.02 -8.82 11.98
N LEU A 417 -0.60 -10.01 11.78
CA LEU A 417 -1.44 -10.34 10.62
C LEU A 417 -2.66 -9.43 10.52
N LEU A 418 -3.36 -9.22 11.64
CA LEU A 418 -4.57 -8.39 11.71
C LEU A 418 -4.27 -6.89 11.54
N SER A 419 -3.03 -6.47 11.80
CA SER A 419 -2.63 -5.06 11.67
C SER A 419 -2.23 -4.67 10.24
N GLN A 420 -2.18 -5.61 9.29
CA GLN A 420 -1.77 -5.35 7.91
C GLN A 420 -2.92 -4.72 7.08
N PRO A 421 -2.62 -3.88 6.07
CA PRO A 421 -3.62 -3.25 5.18
C PRO A 421 -4.42 -4.19 4.31
N GLY A 422 -3.94 -5.41 4.12
CA GLY A 422 -4.60 -6.43 3.31
C GLY A 422 -4.05 -7.80 3.63
N CYS A 423 -4.59 -8.81 2.96
CA CYS A 423 -4.18 -10.19 3.18
C CYS A 423 -2.74 -10.41 2.70
N ASN A 424 -1.78 -10.36 3.63
CA ASN A 424 -0.42 -10.80 3.38
C ASN A 424 -0.37 -12.33 3.44
N TRP A 425 -0.47 -12.97 2.27
CA TRP A 425 -0.50 -14.43 2.16
C TRP A 425 0.72 -15.12 2.77
N ASN A 426 1.90 -14.49 2.68
CA ASN A 426 3.12 -15.03 3.29
C ASN A 426 3.00 -15.02 4.81
N LEU A 427 2.55 -13.89 5.38
CA LEU A 427 2.35 -13.77 6.83
C LEU A 427 1.22 -14.66 7.34
N LEU A 428 0.16 -14.83 6.56
CA LEU A 428 -0.93 -15.76 6.87
C LEU A 428 -0.40 -17.20 6.94
N LEU A 429 0.36 -17.63 5.93
CA LEU A 429 0.95 -18.96 5.90
C LEU A 429 1.94 -19.17 7.06
N GLU A 430 2.81 -18.20 7.32
CA GLU A 430 3.72 -18.23 8.47
C GLU A 430 2.97 -18.38 9.79
N THR A 431 1.88 -17.62 9.96
CA THR A 431 1.05 -17.65 11.18
C THR A 431 0.31 -18.97 11.34
N LEU A 432 -0.26 -19.52 10.25
CA LEU A 432 -0.97 -20.81 10.28
C LEU A 432 -0.05 -22.00 10.55
N LEU A 433 1.20 -21.93 10.09
CA LEU A 433 2.19 -23.00 10.24
C LEU A 433 3.02 -22.89 11.53
N HIS A 434 2.89 -21.79 12.28
CA HIS A 434 3.65 -21.58 13.50
C HIS A 434 3.19 -22.49 14.65
N HIS A 435 4.12 -22.82 15.55
CA HIS A 435 3.90 -23.69 16.72
C HIS A 435 3.03 -24.92 16.41
N ASP A 436 3.52 -25.81 15.54
CA ASP A 436 2.85 -27.06 15.13
C ASP A 436 1.42 -26.86 14.57
N ALA A 437 1.21 -25.72 13.91
CA ALA A 437 -0.08 -25.29 13.37
C ALA A 437 -1.18 -25.18 14.43
N LEU A 438 -0.83 -24.73 15.64
CA LEU A 438 -1.75 -24.57 16.76
C LEU A 438 -2.96 -23.70 16.40
N LEU A 439 -2.73 -22.56 15.73
CA LEU A 439 -3.82 -21.69 15.30
C LEU A 439 -4.75 -22.43 14.33
N LEU A 440 -4.20 -23.07 13.30
CA LEU A 440 -4.97 -23.86 12.33
C LEU A 440 -5.79 -24.97 13.01
N ARG A 441 -5.23 -25.65 14.02
CA ARG A 441 -5.94 -26.68 14.80
C ARG A 441 -7.10 -26.11 15.61
N ILE A 442 -6.96 -24.89 16.16
CA ILE A 442 -8.05 -24.19 16.84
C ILE A 442 -9.14 -23.82 15.83
N LEU A 443 -8.76 -23.29 14.66
CA LEU A 443 -9.70 -22.93 13.59
C LEU A 443 -10.50 -24.14 13.09
N LEU A 444 -9.85 -25.30 12.92
CA LEU A 444 -10.50 -26.52 12.47
C LEU A 444 -11.36 -27.21 13.54
N LYS A 445 -11.17 -26.88 14.83
CA LYS A 445 -11.99 -27.41 15.93
C LYS A 445 -13.21 -26.53 16.24
N SER A 446 -13.18 -25.28 15.80
CA SER A 446 -14.24 -24.29 16.02
C SER A 446 -15.20 -24.13 14.84
N SER A 447 -14.91 -24.78 13.70
CA SER A 447 -15.85 -25.02 12.59
C SER A 447 -16.66 -26.29 12.82
#